data_AF-A0A662GPD1-F1
#
_entry.id   AF-A0A662GPD1-F1
#
_cell.length_a   1.000
_cell.length_b   1.000
_cell.length_c   1.000
_cell.angle_alpha   90.00
_cell.angle_beta   90.00
_cell.angle_gamma   90.00
#
_symmetry.space_group_name_H-M   'P 1'
#
loop_
_entity.id
_entity.type
_entity.pdbx_description
1 polymer ?
#
loop_
_entity_poly.entity_id
_entity_poly.type
_entity_poly.pdbx_seq_one_letter_code
_entity_poly.pdbx_strand_id
1 'polypeptide(L)'
;NLVKEHYRELIGYLVENRIDISWISECYNPRLAFSLLFLCHLSEGFSEDLSELYLLHYPIFLNEYSFHDTLQCINALTRRNLLSQNKKRITLSNTGLEIVQSIYRFLESKYSEARSTLLSIFQTFQDINSSLEKIIKRDGTFEDFRLEKIIASTLKCGVREDVVFSILNDLIVIFKLMGNMCRADVVEAVKFSLDKIDGSREYSSKFEFYVNTFNYVVLLNEKGRFEPFTVPFIKKMIRDRWFKNTSFRISDRIVDNIASKTFENIRFIYSSISPFIPLTGENKVLAEVQTSFVEKIIEKELELQLPYFYRILKSQNPLKEAEKVIHELVARSELDFSKVLEEERLSAMVELFNIGAYNLVTALMIFLNLVPSISHISNCTILKSSIKELRKTGLKMEAVLDRSLLNRINAFARASLKIFYLDTSLEAKNAEKIADYVKANARLGLKICKFLISRD
;
A
#
# COMPACT_ATOMS: atom_id res chain seq x y z
N ASN A 1 10.78 -3.12 -14.67
CA ASN A 1 12.03 -2.61 -14.07
C ASN A 1 13.17 -3.59 -14.27
N LEU A 2 13.10 -4.84 -13.79
CA LEU A 2 14.14 -5.87 -14.03
C LEU A 2 14.56 -6.06 -15.51
N VAL A 3 13.61 -6.15 -16.45
CA VAL A 3 13.92 -6.23 -17.90
C VAL A 3 14.66 -4.98 -18.41
N LYS A 4 14.37 -3.81 -17.82
CA LYS A 4 15.00 -2.52 -18.19
C LYS A 4 16.42 -2.45 -17.64
N GLU A 5 16.63 -2.89 -16.41
CA GLU A 5 17.92 -2.91 -15.71
C GLU A 5 18.86 -3.97 -16.31
N HIS A 6 18.34 -5.17 -16.61
CA HIS A 6 19.12 -6.29 -17.13
C HIS A 6 18.94 -6.50 -18.64
N TYR A 7 18.56 -5.48 -19.39
CA TYR A 7 18.22 -5.60 -20.82
C TYR A 7 19.37 -6.23 -21.64
N ARG A 8 20.60 -5.80 -21.40
CA ARG A 8 21.79 -6.32 -22.09
C ARG A 8 22.07 -7.77 -21.74
N GLU A 9 21.89 -8.14 -20.46
CA GLU A 9 22.04 -9.53 -20.00
C GLU A 9 20.95 -10.43 -20.57
N LEU A 10 19.71 -9.94 -20.67
CA LEU A 10 18.60 -10.66 -21.30
C LEU A 10 18.88 -10.92 -22.78
N ILE A 11 19.37 -9.92 -23.53
CA ILE A 11 19.78 -10.11 -24.93
C ILE A 11 20.86 -11.17 -25.04
N GLY A 12 21.90 -11.09 -24.20
CA GLY A 12 22.97 -12.09 -24.15
C GLY A 12 22.42 -13.49 -23.91
N TYR A 13 21.56 -13.65 -22.89
CA TYR A 13 20.91 -14.91 -22.56
C TYR A 13 20.08 -15.48 -23.72
N LEU A 14 19.28 -14.66 -24.40
CA LEU A 14 18.47 -15.12 -25.53
C LEU A 14 19.33 -15.57 -26.71
N VAL A 15 20.42 -14.85 -27.01
CA VAL A 15 21.39 -15.23 -28.06
C VAL A 15 22.10 -16.53 -27.70
N GLU A 16 22.56 -16.67 -26.46
CA GLU A 16 23.22 -17.89 -25.96
C GLU A 16 22.30 -19.11 -26.04
N ASN A 17 21.00 -18.92 -25.78
CA ASN A 17 19.97 -19.97 -25.90
C ASN A 17 19.45 -20.14 -27.34
N ARG A 18 20.13 -19.56 -28.34
CA ARG A 18 19.79 -19.66 -29.78
C ARG A 18 18.37 -19.20 -30.13
N ILE A 19 17.84 -18.26 -29.37
CA ILE A 19 16.53 -17.67 -29.65
C ILE A 19 16.70 -16.62 -30.74
N ASP A 20 15.92 -16.71 -31.81
CA ASP A 20 15.92 -15.69 -32.86
C ASP A 20 15.37 -14.38 -32.30
N ILE A 21 16.23 -13.36 -32.31
CA ILE A 21 15.94 -12.00 -31.82
C ILE A 21 16.02 -10.95 -32.92
N SER A 22 16.14 -11.35 -34.20
CA SER A 22 16.26 -10.44 -35.35
C SER A 22 15.02 -9.56 -35.58
N TRP A 23 13.88 -9.97 -35.01
CA TRP A 23 12.65 -9.17 -34.98
C TRP A 23 12.76 -7.89 -34.15
N ILE A 24 13.72 -7.78 -33.23
CA ILE A 24 13.94 -6.59 -32.42
C ILE A 24 14.36 -5.41 -33.29
N SER A 25 15.26 -5.65 -34.25
CA SER A 25 15.77 -4.62 -35.17
C SER A 25 14.75 -4.18 -36.21
N GLU A 26 13.77 -5.04 -36.53
CA GLU A 26 12.67 -4.71 -37.45
C GLU A 26 11.57 -3.86 -36.78
N CYS A 27 11.55 -3.85 -35.46
CA CYS A 27 10.68 -2.95 -34.69
C CYS A 27 11.41 -1.61 -34.54
N TYR A 28 10.95 -0.59 -35.27
CA TYR A 28 11.52 0.77 -35.29
C TYR A 28 11.71 1.42 -33.90
N ASN A 29 11.10 0.86 -32.84
CA ASN A 29 11.26 1.34 -31.48
C ASN A 29 11.36 0.18 -30.44
N PRO A 30 12.57 -0.26 -30.03
CA PRO A 30 12.73 -1.52 -29.31
C PRO A 30 12.97 -1.33 -27.79
N ARG A 31 12.04 -1.82 -26.95
CA ARG A 31 12.38 -2.33 -25.59
C ARG A 31 11.90 -3.77 -25.40
N LEU A 32 12.51 -4.61 -26.24
CA LEU A 32 12.13 -5.96 -26.69
C LEU A 32 10.70 -6.09 -27.21
N ALA A 33 10.41 -5.25 -28.22
CA ALA A 33 9.14 -5.02 -28.94
C ALA A 33 7.88 -5.20 -28.06
N PHE A 34 7.93 -4.43 -26.98
CA PHE A 34 7.03 -4.30 -25.82
C PHE A 34 6.85 -5.54 -24.96
N SER A 35 8.01 -6.16 -24.70
CA SER A 35 8.26 -7.40 -23.94
C SER A 35 7.31 -8.54 -24.35
N LEU A 36 7.24 -8.70 -25.68
CA LEU A 36 6.39 -9.58 -26.49
C LEU A 36 4.88 -9.43 -26.19
N LEU A 37 4.48 -8.16 -26.29
CA LEU A 37 3.17 -7.54 -26.01
C LEU A 37 2.48 -8.12 -24.77
N PHE A 38 3.24 -7.93 -23.69
CA PHE A 38 3.10 -8.36 -22.29
C PHE A 38 2.94 -9.87 -22.07
N LEU A 39 3.77 -10.64 -22.79
CA LEU A 39 3.70 -12.12 -22.89
C LEU A 39 2.31 -12.55 -23.41
N CYS A 40 1.89 -11.83 -24.45
CA CYS A 40 0.65 -11.87 -25.22
C CYS A 40 -0.66 -11.74 -24.43
N HIS A 41 -0.58 -10.88 -23.41
CA HIS A 41 -1.56 -10.66 -22.34
C HIS A 41 -1.71 -11.83 -21.33
N LEU A 42 -0.63 -12.58 -21.07
CA LEU A 42 -0.51 -13.70 -20.10
C LEU A 42 -1.35 -14.95 -20.42
N SER A 43 -1.52 -15.25 -21.72
CA SER A 43 -1.79 -16.58 -22.32
C SER A 43 -3.19 -17.25 -22.28
N GLU A 44 -4.28 -16.52 -22.54
CA GLU A 44 -5.38 -17.09 -23.36
C GLU A 44 -5.74 -16.28 -24.64
N GLY A 45 -5.16 -15.09 -24.92
CA GLY A 45 -5.28 -14.35 -26.20
C GLY A 45 -6.39 -13.28 -26.29
N PHE A 46 -6.41 -12.40 -27.32
CA PHE A 46 -7.23 -11.15 -27.38
C PHE A 46 -7.70 -10.67 -28.78
N SER A 47 -8.96 -10.20 -28.99
CA SER A 47 -9.41 -9.10 -29.92
C SER A 47 -10.95 -8.84 -29.80
N GLU A 48 -11.56 -7.70 -30.20
CA GLU A 48 -11.52 -7.05 -31.53
C GLU A 48 -11.29 -5.52 -31.57
N ASP A 49 -11.72 -4.76 -30.57
CA ASP A 49 -11.22 -3.41 -30.32
C ASP A 49 -9.88 -3.55 -29.58
N LEU A 50 -8.80 -3.79 -30.33
CA LEU A 50 -7.50 -4.24 -29.85
C LEU A 50 -7.02 -3.47 -28.63
N SER A 51 -7.34 -4.01 -27.47
CA SER A 51 -6.96 -3.40 -26.21
C SER A 51 -7.28 -1.91 -26.15
N GLU A 52 -8.55 -1.48 -26.32
CA GLU A 52 -9.03 -0.09 -26.08
C GLU A 52 -8.65 0.49 -24.69
N LEU A 53 -7.91 -0.30 -23.93
CA LEU A 53 -7.58 -0.40 -22.52
C LEU A 53 -6.15 -0.96 -22.24
N TYR A 54 -5.29 -1.14 -23.24
CA TYR A 54 -3.87 -0.81 -23.04
C TYR A 54 -3.74 0.68 -22.61
N LEU A 55 -4.80 1.43 -22.94
CA LEU A 55 -5.00 2.87 -23.03
C LEU A 55 -5.32 3.63 -21.73
N LEU A 56 -5.40 3.00 -20.56
CA LEU A 56 -5.63 3.73 -19.30
C LEU A 56 -4.45 3.67 -18.32
N HIS A 57 -3.61 2.62 -18.34
CA HIS A 57 -2.79 2.21 -17.19
C HIS A 57 -1.38 1.68 -17.48
N TYR A 58 -0.67 2.28 -18.42
CA TYR A 58 0.77 2.01 -18.59
C TYR A 58 1.65 3.26 -18.33
N PRO A 59 1.39 4.08 -17.29
CA PRO A 59 1.78 5.50 -17.29
C PRO A 59 3.28 5.73 -17.03
N ILE A 60 4.07 4.67 -16.91
CA ILE A 60 5.53 4.75 -16.68
C ILE A 60 6.32 4.25 -17.89
N PHE A 61 5.70 3.49 -18.81
CA PHE A 61 6.38 3.02 -20.02
C PHE A 61 5.77 3.58 -21.32
N LEU A 62 4.51 4.04 -21.37
CA LEU A 62 3.86 4.53 -22.61
C LEU A 62 4.01 6.04 -22.83
N ASN A 63 4.53 6.80 -21.85
CA ASN A 63 4.90 8.20 -22.10
C ASN A 63 5.94 8.33 -23.24
N GLU A 64 6.59 7.23 -23.62
CA GLU A 64 7.58 7.15 -24.69
C GLU A 64 7.04 6.62 -26.05
N TYR A 65 5.81 6.08 -26.15
CA TYR A 65 5.36 5.34 -27.37
C TYR A 65 3.89 5.56 -27.78
N SER A 66 3.62 5.57 -29.09
CA SER A 66 2.31 5.88 -29.70
C SER A 66 1.50 4.63 -30.10
N PHE A 67 0.20 4.83 -30.38
CA PHE A 67 -0.68 3.78 -30.94
C PHE A 67 -0.11 3.20 -32.25
N HIS A 68 0.50 4.04 -33.10
CA HIS A 68 1.10 3.61 -34.35
C HIS A 68 2.28 2.65 -34.13
N ASP A 69 3.12 2.94 -33.14
CA ASP A 69 4.27 2.10 -32.77
C ASP A 69 3.82 0.70 -32.31
N THR A 70 2.68 0.63 -31.62
CA THR A 70 2.08 -0.64 -31.13
C THR A 70 1.60 -1.51 -32.29
N LEU A 71 0.90 -0.91 -33.25
CA LEU A 71 0.39 -1.63 -34.42
C LEU A 71 1.54 -2.16 -35.31
N GLN A 72 2.61 -1.37 -35.48
CA GLN A 72 3.80 -1.82 -36.19
C GLN A 72 4.48 -3.00 -35.49
N CYS A 73 4.55 -3.00 -34.16
CA CYS A 73 5.08 -4.14 -33.39
C CYS A 73 4.25 -5.41 -33.60
N ILE A 74 2.90 -5.34 -33.52
CA ILE A 74 2.02 -6.49 -33.77
C ILE A 74 2.27 -7.09 -35.15
N ASN A 75 2.38 -6.23 -36.17
CA ASN A 75 2.63 -6.66 -37.54
C ASN A 75 4.00 -7.33 -37.69
N ALA A 76 5.05 -6.77 -37.06
CA ALA A 76 6.38 -7.36 -37.08
C ALA A 76 6.41 -8.74 -36.40
N LEU A 77 5.80 -8.86 -35.22
CA LEU A 77 5.73 -10.12 -34.46
C LEU A 77 4.90 -11.21 -35.18
N THR A 78 3.81 -10.80 -35.84
CA THR A 78 2.96 -11.72 -36.63
C THR A 78 3.70 -12.21 -37.88
N ARG A 79 4.42 -11.34 -38.61
CA ARG A 79 5.25 -11.73 -39.77
C ARG A 79 6.33 -12.73 -39.41
N ARG A 80 6.85 -12.65 -38.19
CA ARG A 80 7.89 -13.54 -37.66
C ARG A 80 7.33 -14.80 -37.00
N ASN A 81 6.04 -15.08 -37.17
CA ASN A 81 5.34 -16.24 -36.63
C ASN A 81 5.49 -16.38 -35.10
N LEU A 82 5.62 -15.26 -34.38
CA LEU A 82 5.64 -15.23 -32.92
C LEU A 82 4.22 -15.10 -32.35
N LEU A 83 3.29 -14.60 -33.17
CA LEU A 83 1.86 -14.47 -32.88
C LEU A 83 1.03 -15.20 -33.93
N SER A 84 -0.14 -15.71 -33.55
CA SER A 84 -1.13 -16.26 -34.47
C SER A 84 -2.47 -15.52 -34.34
N GLN A 85 -3.15 -15.28 -35.46
CA GLN A 85 -4.41 -14.54 -35.52
C GLN A 85 -5.54 -15.43 -36.02
N ASN A 86 -6.64 -15.54 -35.26
CA ASN A 86 -7.76 -16.40 -35.62
C ASN A 86 -9.10 -15.68 -35.43
N LYS A 87 -9.85 -15.47 -36.53
CA LYS A 87 -11.14 -14.76 -36.66
C LYS A 87 -11.17 -13.33 -36.09
N LYS A 88 -10.99 -13.19 -34.78
CA LYS A 88 -10.94 -11.97 -33.97
C LYS A 88 -10.10 -12.21 -32.70
N ARG A 89 -8.94 -12.86 -32.79
CA ARG A 89 -8.08 -13.08 -31.61
C ARG A 89 -6.61 -13.23 -32.00
N ILE A 90 -5.72 -12.55 -31.31
CA ILE A 90 -4.27 -12.71 -31.38
C ILE A 90 -3.83 -13.56 -30.18
N THR A 91 -3.02 -14.59 -30.45
CA THR A 91 -2.50 -15.56 -29.45
C THR A 91 -1.01 -15.80 -29.70
N LEU A 92 -0.30 -16.37 -28.72
CA LEU A 92 1.07 -16.84 -28.94
C LEU A 92 1.08 -18.02 -29.90
N SER A 93 2.02 -18.01 -30.85
CA SER A 93 2.40 -19.24 -31.55
C SER A 93 3.26 -20.12 -30.63
N ASN A 94 3.52 -21.37 -31.02
CA ASN A 94 4.45 -22.25 -30.29
C ASN A 94 5.84 -21.60 -30.14
N THR A 95 6.34 -20.97 -31.21
CA THR A 95 7.62 -20.25 -31.19
C THR A 95 7.55 -19.03 -30.29
N GLY A 96 6.44 -18.28 -30.30
CA GLY A 96 6.22 -17.18 -29.36
C GLY A 96 6.23 -17.64 -27.90
N LEU A 97 5.59 -18.78 -27.61
CA LEU A 97 5.52 -19.37 -26.27
C LEU A 97 6.89 -19.79 -25.73
N GLU A 98 7.74 -20.39 -26.56
CA GLU A 98 9.11 -20.78 -26.19
C GLU A 98 9.97 -19.57 -25.80
N ILE A 99 9.83 -18.45 -26.53
CA ILE A 99 10.53 -17.21 -26.21
C ILE A 99 10.02 -16.64 -24.89
N VAL A 100 8.70 -16.60 -24.69
CA VAL A 100 8.07 -16.16 -23.44
C VAL A 100 8.57 -16.96 -22.24
N GLN A 101 8.61 -18.29 -22.34
CA GLN A 101 9.08 -19.18 -21.28
C GLN A 101 10.57 -18.98 -20.97
N SER A 102 11.37 -18.66 -21.98
CA SER A 102 12.80 -18.42 -21.80
C SER A 102 13.06 -17.07 -21.12
N ILE A 103 12.29 -16.04 -21.48
CA ILE A 103 12.28 -14.76 -20.77
C ILE A 103 11.84 -14.96 -19.31
N TYR A 104 10.80 -15.77 -19.06
CA TYR A 104 10.33 -16.07 -17.71
C TYR A 104 11.41 -16.74 -16.86
N ARG A 105 12.08 -17.77 -17.39
CA ARG A 105 13.19 -18.46 -16.72
C ARG A 105 14.35 -17.52 -16.38
N PHE A 106 14.70 -16.61 -17.29
CA PHE A 106 15.72 -15.59 -17.03
C PHE A 106 15.30 -14.65 -15.88
N LEU A 107 14.06 -14.16 -15.89
CA LEU A 107 13.55 -13.28 -14.84
C LEU A 107 13.44 -13.98 -13.50
N GLU A 108 13.01 -15.25 -13.47
CA GLU A 108 12.96 -16.07 -12.26
C GLU A 108 14.36 -16.33 -11.68
N SER A 109 15.36 -16.53 -12.55
CA SER A 109 16.76 -16.63 -12.15
C SER A 109 17.26 -15.33 -11.50
N LYS A 110 17.04 -14.18 -12.14
CA LYS A 110 17.43 -12.87 -11.59
C LYS A 110 16.69 -12.52 -10.31
N TYR A 111 15.41 -12.86 -10.22
CA TYR A 111 14.64 -12.72 -8.98
C TYR A 111 15.17 -13.62 -7.88
N SER A 112 15.54 -14.87 -8.20
CA SER A 112 16.12 -15.82 -7.25
C SER A 112 17.50 -15.38 -6.76
N GLU A 113 18.33 -14.81 -7.64
CA GLU A 113 19.64 -14.23 -7.32
C GLU A 113 19.52 -12.98 -6.42
N ALA A 114 18.59 -12.07 -6.75
CA ALA A 114 18.30 -10.92 -5.91
C ALA A 114 17.72 -11.36 -4.55
N ARG A 115 16.82 -12.35 -4.55
CA ARG A 115 16.23 -12.91 -3.33
C ARG A 115 17.27 -13.65 -2.48
N SER A 116 18.20 -14.39 -3.06
CA SER A 116 19.26 -15.08 -2.32
C SER A 116 20.24 -14.07 -1.71
N THR A 117 20.55 -13.00 -2.43
CA THR A 117 21.35 -11.87 -1.93
C THR A 117 20.64 -11.14 -0.79
N LEU A 118 19.34 -10.88 -0.92
CA LEU A 118 18.55 -10.29 0.15
C LEU A 118 18.44 -11.22 1.35
N LEU A 119 18.18 -12.52 1.14
CA LEU A 119 18.08 -13.52 2.20
C LEU A 119 19.41 -13.70 2.94
N SER A 120 20.55 -13.68 2.23
CA SER A 120 21.87 -13.74 2.86
C SER A 120 22.13 -12.48 3.69
N ILE A 121 21.77 -11.29 3.20
CA ILE A 121 21.81 -10.05 3.97
C ILE A 121 20.91 -10.14 5.22
N PHE A 122 19.69 -10.69 5.13
CA PHE A 122 18.78 -10.86 6.26
C PHE A 122 19.26 -11.89 7.29
N GLN A 123 19.86 -13.01 6.86
CA GLN A 123 20.51 -13.95 7.76
C GLN A 123 21.70 -13.30 8.48
N THR A 124 22.49 -12.51 7.74
CA THR A 124 23.58 -11.72 8.32
C THR A 124 23.06 -10.73 9.36
N PHE A 125 21.91 -10.09 9.16
CA PHE A 125 21.32 -9.19 10.15
C PHE A 125 20.88 -9.88 11.43
N GLN A 126 20.31 -11.09 11.36
CA GLN A 126 19.98 -11.85 12.57
C GLN A 126 21.23 -12.18 13.38
N ASP A 127 22.29 -12.65 12.70
CA ASP A 127 23.56 -12.97 13.34
C ASP A 127 24.22 -11.73 13.93
N ILE A 128 24.27 -10.62 13.18
CA ILE A 128 24.78 -9.33 13.64
C ILE A 128 23.99 -8.85 14.86
N ASN A 129 22.67 -8.76 14.77
CA ASN A 129 21.83 -8.26 15.87
C ASN A 129 21.98 -9.13 17.13
N SER A 130 22.13 -10.45 16.98
CA SER A 130 22.37 -11.35 18.12
C SER A 130 23.73 -11.12 18.79
N SER A 131 24.72 -10.63 18.03
CA SER A 131 26.06 -10.32 18.52
C SER A 131 26.21 -8.92 19.10
N LEU A 132 25.19 -8.06 18.98
CA LEU A 132 25.22 -6.67 19.43
C LEU A 132 24.51 -6.49 20.77
N GLU A 133 25.08 -5.65 21.64
CA GLU A 133 24.51 -5.35 22.95
C GLU A 133 23.22 -4.51 22.86
N LYS A 134 22.52 -4.37 23.99
CA LYS A 134 21.20 -3.73 24.04
C LYS A 134 21.31 -2.20 23.91
N ILE A 135 20.24 -1.59 23.43
CA ILE A 135 20.08 -0.13 23.38
C ILE A 135 19.37 0.34 24.64
N ILE A 136 19.93 1.35 25.31
CA ILE A 136 19.30 2.06 26.43
C ILE A 136 18.36 3.14 25.87
N LYS A 137 17.07 3.00 26.16
CA LYS A 137 16.03 3.98 25.82
C LYS A 137 16.11 5.22 26.71
N ARG A 138 15.38 6.27 26.34
CA ARG A 138 15.30 7.52 27.11
C ARG A 138 14.72 7.37 28.51
N ASP A 139 13.89 6.35 28.72
CA ASP A 139 13.31 6.03 30.02
C ASP A 139 14.22 5.09 30.86
N GLY A 140 15.45 4.82 30.37
CA GLY A 140 16.40 3.92 31.02
C GLY A 140 16.14 2.43 30.78
N THR A 141 15.10 2.07 30.02
CA THR A 141 14.82 0.65 29.72
C THR A 141 15.70 0.14 28.59
N PHE A 142 16.02 -1.15 28.62
CA PHE A 142 16.81 -1.80 27.57
C PHE A 142 15.91 -2.32 26.44
N GLU A 143 16.37 -2.17 25.20
CA GLU A 143 15.77 -2.71 23.98
C GLU A 143 16.80 -3.54 23.22
N ASP A 144 16.36 -4.61 22.57
CA ASP A 144 17.24 -5.35 21.66
C ASP A 144 17.64 -4.48 20.47
N PHE A 145 18.93 -4.48 20.15
CA PHE A 145 19.46 -3.76 19.00
C PHE A 145 18.91 -4.36 17.70
N ARG A 146 18.55 -3.49 16.76
CA ARG A 146 18.07 -3.89 15.43
C ARG A 146 18.63 -2.97 14.35
N LEU A 147 19.61 -3.46 13.61
CA LEU A 147 20.24 -2.74 12.51
C LEU A 147 19.22 -2.35 11.43
N GLU A 148 18.19 -3.17 11.23
CA GLU A 148 17.11 -2.94 10.27
C GLU A 148 16.32 -1.66 10.58
N LYS A 149 16.19 -1.30 11.87
CA LYS A 149 15.54 -0.04 12.25
C LYS A 149 16.38 1.17 11.85
N ILE A 150 17.70 1.05 11.90
CA ILE A 150 18.63 2.11 11.48
C ILE A 150 18.52 2.27 9.97
N ILE A 151 18.67 1.19 9.22
CA ILE A 151 18.52 1.17 7.74
C ILE A 151 17.19 1.80 7.31
N ALA A 152 16.08 1.34 7.90
CA ALA A 152 14.77 1.87 7.58
C ALA A 152 14.66 3.37 7.89
N SER A 153 15.30 3.85 8.95
CA SER A 153 15.30 5.28 9.30
C SER A 153 16.15 6.11 8.33
N THR A 154 17.32 5.60 7.94
CA THR A 154 18.23 6.24 6.98
C THR A 154 17.62 6.32 5.59
N LEU A 155 16.92 5.27 5.13
CA LEU A 155 16.18 5.30 3.87
C LEU A 155 15.02 6.31 3.93
N LYS A 156 14.26 6.33 5.03
CA LYS A 156 13.11 7.23 5.20
C LYS A 156 13.48 8.71 5.29
N CYS A 157 14.71 9.05 5.69
CA CYS A 157 15.19 10.44 5.65
C CYS A 157 15.72 10.85 4.26
N GLY A 158 15.58 9.99 3.24
CA GLY A 158 15.91 10.31 1.85
C GLY A 158 17.37 10.07 1.48
N VAL A 159 18.12 9.29 2.27
CA VAL A 159 19.46 8.83 1.88
C VAL A 159 19.32 7.73 0.84
N ARG A 160 20.14 7.80 -0.21
CA ARG A 160 20.11 6.84 -1.32
C ARG A 160 20.49 5.43 -0.85
N GLU A 161 19.88 4.41 -1.44
CA GLU A 161 20.07 3.01 -1.06
C GLU A 161 21.55 2.59 -1.12
N ASP A 162 22.28 2.97 -2.18
CA ASP A 162 23.72 2.71 -2.33
C ASP A 162 24.57 3.27 -1.17
N VAL A 163 24.21 4.45 -0.67
CA VAL A 163 24.85 5.09 0.48
C VAL A 163 24.49 4.37 1.79
N VAL A 164 23.23 3.99 1.97
CA VAL A 164 22.80 3.26 3.18
C VAL A 164 23.49 1.89 3.29
N PHE A 165 23.61 1.16 2.19
CA PHE A 165 24.23 -0.16 2.20
C PHE A 165 25.76 -0.08 2.35
N SER A 166 26.40 0.97 1.86
CA SER A 166 27.86 1.15 1.98
C SER A 166 28.32 1.49 3.41
N ILE A 167 27.49 2.13 4.23
CA ILE A 167 27.83 2.38 5.65
C ILE A 167 27.66 1.17 6.56
N LEU A 168 27.02 0.07 6.11
CA LEU A 168 26.66 -1.04 7.00
C LEU A 168 27.86 -1.69 7.69
N ASN A 169 28.92 -1.98 6.92
CA ASN A 169 30.11 -2.61 7.47
C ASN A 169 30.76 -1.74 8.55
N ASP A 170 30.85 -0.43 8.30
CA ASP A 170 31.35 0.55 9.26
C ASP A 170 30.50 0.57 10.53
N LEU A 171 29.17 0.59 10.38
CA LEU A 171 28.24 0.56 11.52
C LEU A 171 28.38 -0.71 12.35
N ILE A 172 28.47 -1.87 11.70
CA ILE A 172 28.62 -3.16 12.40
C ILE A 172 29.91 -3.16 13.23
N VAL A 173 31.02 -2.66 12.67
CA VAL A 173 32.30 -2.56 13.39
C VAL A 173 32.19 -1.61 14.57
N ILE A 174 31.62 -0.41 14.37
CA ILE A 174 31.44 0.58 15.43
C ILE A 174 30.58 -0.01 16.57
N PHE A 175 29.43 -0.58 16.24
CA PHE A 175 28.50 -1.10 17.24
C PHE A 175 29.03 -2.30 18.02
N LYS A 176 29.86 -3.16 17.40
CA LYS A 176 30.55 -4.25 18.12
C LYS A 176 31.55 -3.75 19.16
N LEU A 177 32.11 -2.56 18.99
CA LEU A 177 33.13 -2.00 19.87
C LEU A 177 32.54 -1.17 21.04
N MET A 178 31.31 -0.66 20.90
CA MET A 178 30.73 0.30 21.85
C MET A 178 30.01 -0.33 23.06
N GLY A 179 29.72 -1.64 23.05
CA GLY A 179 28.93 -2.29 24.10
C GLY A 179 27.49 -1.74 24.18
N ASN A 180 26.90 -1.68 25.37
CA ASN A 180 25.56 -1.11 25.58
C ASN A 180 25.54 0.37 25.19
N MET A 181 24.74 0.70 24.18
CA MET A 181 24.66 2.04 23.60
C MET A 181 23.39 2.76 24.04
N CYS A 182 23.47 4.05 24.26
CA CYS A 182 22.27 4.88 24.32
C CYS A 182 21.83 5.29 22.90
N ARG A 183 20.60 5.81 22.78
CA ARG A 183 20.10 6.30 21.48
C ARG A 183 20.96 7.42 20.88
N ALA A 184 21.64 8.23 21.69
CA ALA A 184 22.52 9.28 21.18
C ALA A 184 23.78 8.69 20.53
N ASP A 185 24.36 7.64 21.12
CA ASP A 185 25.52 6.93 20.58
C ASP A 185 25.22 6.32 19.21
N VAL A 186 24.04 5.69 19.08
CA VAL A 186 23.59 5.14 17.79
C VAL A 186 23.45 6.25 16.74
N VAL A 187 22.93 7.41 17.12
CA VAL A 187 22.77 8.54 16.19
C VAL A 187 24.13 9.07 15.74
N GLU A 188 25.07 9.22 16.67
CA GLU A 188 26.40 9.75 16.35
C GLU A 188 27.22 8.77 15.50
N ALA A 189 27.14 7.47 15.78
CA ALA A 189 27.76 6.44 14.94
C ALA A 189 27.27 6.49 13.49
N VAL A 190 25.95 6.64 13.30
CA VAL A 190 25.37 6.74 11.95
C VAL A 190 25.78 8.01 11.24
N LYS A 191 25.76 9.15 11.94
CA LYS A 191 26.25 10.41 11.38
C LYS A 191 27.72 10.30 10.97
N PHE A 192 28.56 9.75 11.82
CA PHE A 192 29.98 9.56 11.55
C PHE A 192 30.22 8.71 10.29
N SER A 193 29.50 7.59 10.14
CA SER A 193 29.60 6.77 8.93
C SER A 193 29.08 7.48 7.67
N LEU A 194 28.00 8.27 7.79
CA LEU A 194 27.47 9.04 6.66
C LEU A 194 28.44 10.17 6.24
N ASP A 195 29.04 10.87 7.20
CA ASP A 195 29.99 11.98 6.94
C ASP A 195 31.28 11.51 6.26
N LYS A 196 31.68 10.25 6.46
CA LYS A 196 32.80 9.64 5.71
C LYS A 196 32.50 9.52 4.22
N ILE A 197 31.25 9.26 3.86
CA ILE A 197 30.82 9.14 2.46
C ILE A 197 30.55 10.52 1.87
N ASP A 198 29.88 11.37 2.64
CA ASP A 198 29.45 12.70 2.23
C ASP A 198 30.03 13.78 3.16
N GLY A 199 31.14 14.38 2.74
CA GLY A 199 31.79 15.47 3.46
C GLY A 199 30.95 16.76 3.57
N SER A 200 29.86 16.89 2.80
CA SER A 200 28.94 18.03 2.92
C SER A 200 28.01 17.95 4.14
N ARG A 201 27.94 16.78 4.79
CA ARG A 201 27.05 16.48 5.94
C ARG A 201 25.56 16.55 5.63
N GLU A 202 25.17 16.49 4.35
CA GLU A 202 23.76 16.55 3.98
C GLU A 202 23.02 15.32 4.53
N TYR A 203 23.58 14.13 4.34
CA TYR A 203 22.94 12.90 4.80
C TYR A 203 22.89 12.75 6.31
N SER A 204 23.97 13.09 7.01
CA SER A 204 24.01 13.03 8.48
C SER A 204 23.04 14.05 9.10
N SER A 205 22.91 15.24 8.52
CA SER A 205 21.95 16.26 8.95
C SER A 205 20.51 15.80 8.79
N LYS A 206 20.17 15.20 7.63
CA LYS A 206 18.86 14.61 7.37
C LYS A 206 18.54 13.49 8.35
N PHE A 207 19.50 12.63 8.63
CA PHE A 207 19.33 11.54 9.59
C PHE A 207 19.11 12.06 11.01
N GLU A 208 19.93 13.00 11.49
CA GLU A 208 19.79 13.61 12.82
C GLU A 208 18.43 14.27 13.00
N PHE A 209 18.00 15.06 12.01
CA PHE A 209 16.68 15.67 12.00
C PHE A 209 15.56 14.62 12.03
N TYR A 210 15.68 13.55 11.25
CA TYR A 210 14.67 12.50 11.15
C TYR A 210 14.48 11.75 12.48
N VAL A 211 15.57 11.32 13.12
CA VAL A 211 15.51 10.56 14.38
C VAL A 211 15.18 11.40 15.60
N ASN A 212 15.43 12.72 15.53
CA ASN A 212 15.26 13.67 16.63
C ASN A 212 14.31 14.84 16.29
N THR A 213 13.33 14.66 15.40
CA THR A 213 12.44 15.73 14.89
C THR A 213 11.84 16.64 15.98
N PHE A 214 11.46 16.08 17.13
CA PHE A 214 10.90 16.82 18.26
C PHE A 214 11.87 17.87 18.86
N ASN A 215 13.18 17.76 18.62
CA ASN A 215 14.18 18.76 19.02
C ASN A 215 14.25 19.95 18.06
N TYR A 216 13.69 19.82 16.85
CA TYR A 216 13.86 20.80 15.78
C TYR A 216 12.54 21.36 15.27
N VAL A 217 11.40 20.75 15.59
CA VAL A 217 10.08 21.16 15.12
C VAL A 217 9.18 21.47 16.31
N VAL A 218 8.62 22.68 16.32
CA VAL A 218 7.62 23.10 17.30
C VAL A 218 6.37 23.60 16.59
N LEU A 219 5.22 23.40 17.23
CA LEU A 219 3.96 23.91 16.76
C LEU A 219 3.71 25.29 17.35
N LEU A 220 3.35 26.24 16.51
CA LEU A 220 2.87 27.55 16.94
C LEU A 220 1.34 27.54 16.90
N ASN A 221 0.71 27.74 18.04
CA ASN A 221 -0.74 27.86 18.09
C ASN A 221 -1.19 29.30 17.75
N GLU A 222 -2.50 29.48 17.54
CA GLU A 222 -3.09 30.78 17.18
C GLU A 222 -2.85 31.89 18.22
N LYS A 223 -2.49 31.52 19.46
CA LYS A 223 -2.14 32.43 20.56
C LYS A 223 -0.65 32.70 20.67
N GLY A 224 0.15 32.24 19.70
CA GLY A 224 1.61 32.41 19.68
C GLY A 224 2.36 31.56 20.72
N ARG A 225 1.74 30.50 21.28
CA ARG A 225 2.42 29.60 22.22
C ARG A 225 2.99 28.39 21.50
N PHE A 226 4.16 27.96 21.96
CA PHE A 226 4.83 26.76 21.47
C PHE A 226 4.24 25.48 22.08
N GLU A 227 3.92 24.53 21.22
CA GLU A 227 3.45 23.20 21.57
C GLU A 227 4.34 22.12 20.94
N PRO A 228 4.51 20.96 21.61
CA PRO A 228 5.42 19.93 21.14
C PRO A 228 4.84 19.22 19.90
N PHE A 229 5.63 19.15 18.83
CA PHE A 229 5.28 18.35 17.66
C PHE A 229 5.49 16.86 17.94
N THR A 230 4.42 16.16 18.34
CA THR A 230 4.45 14.74 18.70
C THR A 230 3.22 13.99 18.20
N VAL A 231 3.35 12.68 17.96
CA VAL A 231 2.21 11.82 17.56
C VAL A 231 1.05 11.90 18.56
N PRO A 232 1.24 11.80 19.89
CA PRO A 232 0.15 11.97 20.86
C PRO A 232 -0.58 13.32 20.73
N PHE A 233 0.15 14.40 20.46
CA PHE A 233 -0.45 15.71 20.25
C PHE A 233 -1.33 15.73 18.99
N ILE A 234 -0.83 15.20 17.87
CA ILE A 234 -1.62 15.07 16.63
C ILE A 234 -2.87 14.20 16.85
N LYS A 235 -2.76 13.08 17.58
CA LYS A 235 -3.93 12.25 17.94
C LYS A 235 -4.98 13.04 18.69
N LYS A 236 -4.56 13.87 19.66
CA LYS A 236 -5.45 14.75 20.41
C LYS A 236 -6.13 15.76 19.49
N MET A 237 -5.38 16.42 18.60
CA MET A 237 -5.95 17.35 17.60
C MET A 237 -7.02 16.67 16.75
N ILE A 238 -6.73 15.47 16.23
CA ILE A 238 -7.67 14.67 15.42
C ILE A 238 -8.98 14.46 16.18
N ARG A 239 -8.90 14.00 17.44
CA ARG A 239 -10.08 13.74 18.26
C ARG A 239 -10.85 15.01 18.59
N ASP A 240 -10.16 16.03 19.08
CA ASP A 240 -10.78 17.25 19.59
C ASP A 240 -11.51 18.03 18.50
N ARG A 241 -10.93 18.08 17.28
CA ARG A 241 -11.46 18.90 16.20
C ARG A 241 -12.43 18.17 15.28
N TRP A 242 -12.16 16.91 14.93
CA TRP A 242 -12.97 16.19 13.92
C TRP A 242 -13.95 15.16 14.53
N PHE A 243 -13.73 14.67 15.75
CA PHE A 243 -14.56 13.60 16.32
C PHE A 243 -15.33 13.97 17.60
N LYS A 244 -14.85 14.94 18.39
CA LYS A 244 -15.42 15.30 19.70
C LYS A 244 -16.92 15.58 19.69
N ASN A 245 -17.39 16.27 18.65
CA ASN A 245 -18.79 16.69 18.51
C ASN A 245 -19.59 15.81 17.54
N THR A 246 -19.09 14.62 17.19
CA THR A 246 -19.77 13.70 16.28
C THR A 246 -20.30 12.48 17.03
N SER A 247 -21.39 11.88 16.55
CA SER A 247 -21.89 10.59 17.05
C SER A 247 -21.05 9.40 16.58
N PHE A 248 -20.13 9.62 15.63
CA PHE A 248 -19.33 8.59 15.00
C PHE A 248 -18.15 8.16 15.88
N ARG A 249 -17.99 6.85 16.04
CA ARG A 249 -16.88 6.23 16.77
C ARG A 249 -15.79 5.82 15.78
N ILE A 250 -14.57 6.26 16.06
CA ILE A 250 -13.37 5.92 15.29
C ILE A 250 -12.48 4.95 16.08
N SER A 251 -11.92 3.96 15.39
CA SER A 251 -10.93 3.05 15.96
C SER A 251 -9.61 3.76 16.21
N ASP A 252 -9.00 3.52 17.38
CA ASP A 252 -7.68 4.06 17.73
C ASP A 252 -6.62 3.74 16.68
N ARG A 253 -6.67 2.54 16.06
CA ARG A 253 -5.74 2.15 14.99
C ARG A 253 -5.78 3.11 13.79
N ILE A 254 -6.96 3.62 13.45
CA ILE A 254 -7.13 4.56 12.34
C ILE A 254 -6.55 5.92 12.74
N VAL A 255 -6.87 6.41 13.94
CA VAL A 255 -6.31 7.66 14.48
C VAL A 255 -4.79 7.60 14.53
N ASP A 256 -4.24 6.46 14.97
CA ASP A 256 -2.82 6.20 15.06
C ASP A 256 -2.14 6.25 13.68
N ASN A 257 -2.78 5.67 12.67
CA ASN A 257 -2.27 5.70 11.29
C ASN A 257 -2.25 7.12 10.73
N ILE A 258 -3.35 7.87 10.87
CA ILE A 258 -3.44 9.25 10.39
C ILE A 258 -2.45 10.15 11.13
N ALA A 259 -2.34 10.01 12.45
CA ALA A 259 -1.42 10.79 13.25
C ALA A 259 0.05 10.49 12.88
N SER A 260 0.39 9.21 12.70
CA SER A 260 1.74 8.80 12.28
C SER A 260 2.05 9.30 10.88
N LYS A 261 1.10 9.20 9.94
CA LYS A 261 1.28 9.66 8.56
C LYS A 261 1.44 11.18 8.49
N THR A 262 0.62 11.93 9.23
CA THR A 262 0.76 13.38 9.38
C THR A 262 2.14 13.73 9.96
N PHE A 263 2.56 13.00 10.99
CA PHE A 263 3.88 13.19 11.60
C PHE A 263 5.01 13.01 10.58
N GLU A 264 4.99 11.90 9.83
CA GLU A 264 5.97 11.60 8.80
C GLU A 264 5.93 12.62 7.66
N ASN A 265 4.75 13.10 7.24
CA ASN A 265 4.63 14.10 6.17
C ASN A 265 5.31 15.42 6.56
N ILE A 266 5.06 15.93 7.77
CA ILE A 266 5.75 17.13 8.29
C ILE A 266 7.24 16.87 8.43
N ARG A 267 7.62 15.72 9.03
CA ARG A 267 9.02 15.34 9.16
C ARG A 267 9.72 15.34 7.80
N PHE A 268 9.10 14.79 6.77
CA PHE A 268 9.65 14.76 5.42
C PHE A 268 9.81 16.16 4.84
N ILE A 269 8.79 17.02 4.92
CA ILE A 269 8.84 18.41 4.42
C ILE A 269 10.02 19.17 5.04
N TYR A 270 10.17 19.08 6.36
CA TYR A 270 11.20 19.80 7.08
C TYR A 270 12.58 19.09 7.06
N SER A 271 12.65 17.81 6.70
CA SER A 271 13.94 17.12 6.50
C SER A 271 14.73 17.71 5.33
N SER A 272 14.05 18.20 4.30
CA SER A 272 14.68 18.85 3.14
C SER A 272 15.42 20.14 3.51
N ILE A 273 14.99 20.83 4.58
CA ILE A 273 15.67 22.04 5.05
C ILE A 273 16.71 21.76 6.13
N SER A 274 16.81 20.51 6.62
CA SER A 274 17.70 20.13 7.72
C SER A 274 19.19 20.45 7.49
N PRO A 275 19.76 20.38 6.26
CA PRO A 275 21.17 20.77 6.04
C PRO A 275 21.43 22.26 6.31
N PHE A 276 20.39 23.10 6.29
CA PHE A 276 20.48 24.54 6.51
C PHE A 276 20.12 24.95 7.94
N ILE A 277 19.67 24.01 8.78
CA ILE A 277 19.40 24.25 10.20
C ILE A 277 20.72 24.07 10.95
N PRO A 278 21.20 25.06 11.73
CA PRO A 278 22.34 24.85 12.62
C PRO A 278 22.01 23.76 13.63
N LEU A 279 22.58 22.56 13.45
CA LEU A 279 22.30 21.40 14.31
C LEU A 279 23.04 21.47 15.65
N THR A 280 24.04 22.34 15.78
CA THR A 280 24.92 22.47 16.95
C THR A 280 24.96 23.91 17.51
N GLY A 281 24.97 24.03 18.85
CA GLY A 281 25.16 25.29 19.59
C GLY A 281 23.93 25.80 20.38
N GLU A 282 24.11 26.91 21.10
CA GLU A 282 23.06 27.63 21.87
C GLU A 282 21.98 28.26 20.97
N ASN A 283 22.23 28.35 19.65
CA ASN A 283 21.33 28.91 18.64
C ASN A 283 20.61 27.81 17.84
N LYS A 284 20.01 26.81 18.51
CA LYS A 284 19.16 25.82 17.82
C LYS A 284 17.98 26.53 17.18
N VAL A 285 17.95 26.59 15.85
CA VAL A 285 16.81 27.13 15.10
C VAL A 285 15.72 26.07 15.11
N LEU A 286 14.62 26.37 15.82
CA LEU A 286 13.42 25.56 15.77
C LEU A 286 12.62 25.94 14.53
N ALA A 287 12.28 24.95 13.71
CA ALA A 287 11.29 25.10 12.66
C ALA A 287 9.92 25.29 13.30
N GLU A 288 9.38 26.50 13.19
CA GLU A 288 8.05 26.85 13.65
C GLU A 288 7.02 26.44 12.60
N VAL A 289 6.09 25.56 13.00
CA VAL A 289 5.02 25.08 12.14
C VAL A 289 3.70 25.62 12.66
N GLN A 290 2.99 26.36 11.82
CA GLN A 290 1.66 26.83 12.16
C GLN A 290 0.72 25.65 12.37
N THR A 291 -0.04 25.67 13.48
CA THR A 291 -1.02 24.60 13.79
C THR A 291 -2.02 24.42 12.64
N SER A 292 -2.44 25.52 12.01
CA SER A 292 -3.33 25.52 10.84
C SER A 292 -2.76 24.77 9.62
N PHE A 293 -1.43 24.72 9.46
CA PHE A 293 -0.80 23.92 8.41
C PHE A 293 -0.89 22.43 8.70
N VAL A 294 -0.59 22.01 9.94
CA VAL A 294 -0.73 20.61 10.37
C VAL A 294 -2.18 20.15 10.22
N GLU A 295 -3.13 21.01 10.59
CA GLU A 295 -4.55 20.74 10.42
C GLU A 295 -4.96 20.49 8.98
N LYS A 296 -4.41 21.24 8.00
CA LYS A 296 -4.66 20.99 6.57
C LYS A 296 -4.12 19.64 6.12
N ILE A 297 -2.97 19.21 6.64
CA ILE A 297 -2.43 17.88 6.34
C ILE A 297 -3.33 16.80 6.93
N ILE A 298 -3.76 16.94 8.19
CA ILE A 298 -4.71 16.02 8.83
C ILE A 298 -6.00 15.95 8.01
N GLU A 299 -6.53 17.09 7.59
CA GLU A 299 -7.74 17.17 6.77
C GLU A 299 -7.59 16.40 5.45
N LYS A 300 -6.44 16.53 4.78
CA LYS A 300 -6.15 15.76 3.56
C LYS A 300 -6.02 14.26 3.83
N GLU A 301 -5.39 13.87 4.93
CA GLU A 301 -5.30 12.45 5.33
C GLU A 301 -6.67 11.87 5.70
N LEU A 302 -7.55 12.65 6.33
CA LEU A 302 -8.94 12.25 6.60
C LEU A 302 -9.73 12.07 5.30
N GLU A 303 -9.60 12.98 4.33
CA GLU A 303 -10.23 12.88 3.01
C GLU A 303 -9.77 11.61 2.27
N LEU A 304 -8.47 11.32 2.27
CA LEU A 304 -7.90 10.17 1.57
C LEU A 304 -8.21 8.84 2.25
N GLN A 305 -8.08 8.76 3.57
CA GLN A 305 -8.21 7.50 4.31
C GLN A 305 -9.65 7.19 4.72
N LEU A 306 -10.50 8.21 4.91
CA LEU A 306 -11.87 8.10 5.42
C LEU A 306 -12.88 8.85 4.53
N PRO A 307 -12.91 8.61 3.21
CA PRO A 307 -13.60 9.46 2.24
C PRO A 307 -15.10 9.63 2.52
N TYR A 308 -15.79 8.55 2.91
CA TYR A 308 -17.23 8.61 3.21
C TYR A 308 -17.51 9.40 4.49
N PHE A 309 -16.71 9.20 5.54
CA PHE A 309 -16.85 9.96 6.78
C PHE A 309 -16.52 11.43 6.56
N TYR A 310 -15.47 11.74 5.80
CA TYR A 310 -15.10 13.11 5.46
C TYR A 310 -16.23 13.83 4.71
N ARG A 311 -16.85 13.16 3.72
CA ARG A 311 -18.04 13.67 3.02
C ARG A 311 -19.20 13.98 3.97
N ILE A 312 -19.50 13.07 4.90
CA ILE A 312 -20.54 13.25 5.92
C ILE A 312 -20.21 14.44 6.83
N LEU A 313 -18.97 14.52 7.31
CA LEU A 313 -18.50 15.56 8.22
C LEU A 313 -18.56 16.96 7.60
N LYS A 314 -18.30 17.07 6.29
CA LYS A 314 -18.32 18.34 5.56
C LYS A 314 -19.70 18.78 5.10
N SER A 315 -20.71 17.93 5.24
CA SER A 315 -22.09 18.28 4.89
C SER A 315 -22.71 19.24 5.91
N GLN A 316 -23.58 20.12 5.43
CA GLN A 316 -24.39 20.99 6.30
C GLN A 316 -25.33 20.18 7.20
N ASN A 317 -25.78 19.00 6.75
CA ASN A 317 -26.60 18.08 7.52
C ASN A 317 -25.97 16.67 7.52
N PRO A 318 -25.08 16.36 8.49
CA PRO A 318 -24.36 15.10 8.54
C PRO A 318 -25.27 13.86 8.66
N LEU A 319 -26.41 13.96 9.34
CA LEU A 319 -27.34 12.82 9.47
C LEU A 319 -27.97 12.46 8.13
N LYS A 320 -28.51 13.46 7.41
CA LYS A 320 -29.08 13.27 6.08
C LYS A 320 -28.03 12.80 5.06
N GLU A 321 -26.81 13.32 5.16
CA GLU A 321 -25.72 12.87 4.29
C GLU A 321 -25.30 11.43 4.59
N ALA A 322 -25.30 11.01 5.86
CA ALA A 322 -25.01 9.64 6.25
C ALA A 322 -26.05 8.66 5.67
N GLU A 323 -27.35 8.99 5.76
CA GLU A 323 -28.42 8.22 5.13
C GLU A 323 -28.21 8.12 3.61
N LYS A 324 -27.98 9.24 2.94
CA LYS A 324 -27.70 9.26 1.49
C LYS A 324 -26.53 8.37 1.11
N VAL A 325 -25.41 8.45 1.85
CA VAL A 325 -24.23 7.61 1.61
C VAL A 325 -24.56 6.13 1.84
N ILE A 326 -25.34 5.78 2.87
CA ILE A 326 -25.80 4.40 3.11
C ILE A 326 -26.60 3.90 1.90
N HIS A 327 -27.60 4.65 1.42
CA HIS A 327 -28.40 4.23 0.27
C HIS A 327 -27.57 4.06 -1.00
N GLU A 328 -26.66 5.00 -1.29
CA GLU A 328 -25.75 4.91 -2.45
C GLU A 328 -24.89 3.64 -2.40
N LEU A 329 -24.32 3.33 -1.24
CA LEU A 329 -23.48 2.15 -1.04
C LEU A 329 -24.28 0.84 -1.11
N VAL A 330 -25.48 0.81 -0.53
CA VAL A 330 -26.35 -0.35 -0.56
C VAL A 330 -26.81 -0.64 -2.00
N ALA A 331 -27.25 0.38 -2.74
CA ALA A 331 -27.67 0.21 -4.14
C ALA A 331 -26.55 -0.33 -5.03
N ARG A 332 -25.32 0.20 -4.87
CA ARG A 332 -24.14 -0.33 -5.58
C ARG A 332 -23.85 -1.78 -5.19
N SER A 333 -23.88 -2.07 -3.90
CA SER A 333 -23.66 -3.42 -3.40
C SER A 333 -24.70 -4.43 -3.92
N GLU A 334 -25.97 -4.03 -4.04
CA GLU A 334 -27.01 -4.89 -4.61
C GLU A 334 -26.76 -5.20 -6.08
N LEU A 335 -26.36 -4.20 -6.86
CA LEU A 335 -25.98 -4.38 -8.25
C LEU A 335 -24.81 -5.36 -8.39
N ASP A 336 -23.74 -5.15 -7.60
CA ASP A 336 -22.54 -5.99 -7.65
C ASP A 336 -22.84 -7.44 -7.24
N PHE A 337 -23.61 -7.65 -6.16
CA PHE A 337 -24.00 -9.01 -5.77
C PHE A 337 -24.94 -9.69 -6.76
N SER A 338 -25.80 -8.93 -7.46
CA SER A 338 -26.65 -9.51 -8.51
C SER A 338 -25.78 -10.02 -9.66
N LYS A 339 -24.79 -9.23 -10.11
CA LYS A 339 -23.81 -9.65 -11.12
C LYS A 339 -23.00 -10.87 -10.69
N VAL A 340 -22.62 -10.99 -9.41
CA VAL A 340 -21.93 -12.18 -8.87
C VAL A 340 -22.74 -13.47 -9.08
N LEU A 341 -24.08 -13.41 -9.04
CA LEU A 341 -24.91 -14.60 -9.22
C LEU A 341 -24.94 -15.07 -10.68
N GLU A 342 -24.84 -14.12 -11.62
CA GLU A 342 -24.85 -14.35 -13.07
C GLU A 342 -23.45 -14.68 -13.61
N GLU A 343 -22.38 -14.25 -12.95
CA GLU A 343 -21.01 -14.50 -13.35
C GLU A 343 -20.63 -15.99 -13.29
N GLU A 344 -19.88 -16.45 -14.30
CA GLU A 344 -19.40 -17.83 -14.43
C GLU A 344 -17.89 -17.92 -14.13
N ARG A 345 -17.14 -16.85 -14.43
CA ARG A 345 -15.70 -16.80 -14.21
C ARG A 345 -15.39 -16.48 -12.75
N LEU A 346 -14.78 -17.44 -12.05
CA LEU A 346 -14.47 -17.34 -10.61
C LEU A 346 -13.70 -16.07 -10.23
N SER A 347 -12.68 -15.67 -11.00
CA SER A 347 -11.90 -14.47 -10.67
C SER A 347 -12.72 -13.18 -10.77
N ALA A 348 -13.54 -13.03 -11.80
CA ALA A 348 -14.46 -11.89 -11.94
C ALA A 348 -15.54 -11.91 -10.84
N MET A 349 -16.03 -13.10 -10.48
CA MET A 349 -16.99 -13.30 -9.41
C MET A 349 -16.44 -12.84 -8.05
N VAL A 350 -15.19 -13.21 -7.74
CA VAL A 350 -14.52 -12.81 -6.50
C VAL A 350 -14.27 -11.29 -6.47
N GLU A 351 -13.89 -10.69 -7.60
CA GLU A 351 -13.69 -9.24 -7.72
C GLU A 351 -14.99 -8.47 -7.47
N LEU A 352 -16.06 -8.81 -8.21
CA LEU A 352 -17.39 -8.22 -8.02
C LEU A 352 -17.89 -8.39 -6.59
N PHE A 353 -17.70 -9.58 -6.01
CA PHE A 353 -18.06 -9.83 -4.62
C PHE A 353 -17.29 -8.92 -3.66
N ASN A 354 -15.98 -8.75 -3.84
CA ASN A 354 -15.15 -7.93 -2.96
C ASN A 354 -15.55 -6.44 -3.03
N ILE A 355 -15.88 -5.93 -4.23
CA ILE A 355 -16.39 -4.56 -4.42
C ILE A 355 -17.73 -4.39 -3.70
N GLY A 356 -18.69 -5.28 -3.95
CA GLY A 356 -20.00 -5.26 -3.29
C GLY A 356 -19.88 -5.39 -1.76
N ALA A 357 -19.03 -6.31 -1.28
CA ALA A 357 -18.78 -6.53 0.13
C ALA A 357 -18.14 -5.30 0.80
N TYR A 358 -17.21 -4.61 0.15
CA TYR A 358 -16.67 -3.36 0.66
C TYR A 358 -17.75 -2.29 0.83
N ASN A 359 -18.61 -2.11 -0.19
CA ASN A 359 -19.70 -1.15 -0.15
C ASN A 359 -20.68 -1.46 1.00
N LEU A 360 -21.13 -2.72 1.12
CA LEU A 360 -22.06 -3.14 2.16
C LEU A 360 -21.47 -3.02 3.56
N VAL A 361 -20.23 -3.47 3.78
CA VAL A 361 -19.56 -3.36 5.08
C VAL A 361 -19.39 -1.90 5.48
N THR A 362 -19.05 -1.02 4.53
CA THR A 362 -18.94 0.43 4.75
C THR A 362 -20.29 1.02 5.14
N ALA A 363 -21.37 0.68 4.43
CA ALA A 363 -22.73 1.13 4.75
C ALA A 363 -23.15 0.71 6.16
N LEU A 364 -22.90 -0.57 6.52
CA LEU A 364 -23.19 -1.10 7.85
C LEU A 364 -22.38 -0.42 8.95
N MET A 365 -21.12 -0.07 8.69
CA MET A 365 -20.33 0.71 9.64
C MET A 365 -20.93 2.09 9.86
N ILE A 366 -21.28 2.82 8.80
CA ILE A 366 -21.89 4.15 8.91
C ILE A 366 -23.23 4.05 9.66
N PHE A 367 -24.06 3.06 9.33
CA PHE A 367 -25.31 2.78 10.03
C PHE A 367 -25.14 2.55 11.53
N LEU A 368 -24.02 1.94 11.94
CA LEU A 368 -23.67 1.71 13.35
C LEU A 368 -22.90 2.87 14.00
N ASN A 369 -22.86 4.03 13.35
CA ASN A 369 -22.04 5.19 13.72
C ASN A 369 -20.57 4.81 13.94
N LEU A 370 -20.03 3.96 13.07
CA LEU A 370 -18.62 3.59 13.00
C LEU A 370 -17.99 4.23 11.77
N VAL A 371 -16.75 4.68 11.91
CA VAL A 371 -16.02 5.35 10.84
C VAL A 371 -15.34 4.32 9.93
N PRO A 372 -15.78 4.16 8.66
CA PRO A 372 -15.12 3.25 7.72
C PRO A 372 -13.84 3.88 7.16
N SER A 373 -12.85 3.04 6.86
CA SER A 373 -11.65 3.42 6.11
C SER A 373 -11.63 2.82 4.71
N ILE A 374 -10.65 3.21 3.91
CA ILE A 374 -10.40 2.61 2.59
C ILE A 374 -9.99 1.13 2.65
N SER A 375 -9.67 0.57 3.82
CA SER A 375 -9.22 -0.81 3.97
C SER A 375 -10.38 -1.75 4.27
N HIS A 376 -10.74 -2.61 3.31
CA HIS A 376 -11.78 -3.63 3.49
C HIS A 376 -11.51 -4.55 4.69
N ILE A 377 -10.25 -4.97 4.87
CA ILE A 377 -9.84 -5.83 5.98
C ILE A 377 -10.05 -5.14 7.34
N SER A 378 -9.64 -3.87 7.44
CA SER A 378 -9.83 -3.07 8.65
C SER A 378 -11.31 -2.92 8.98
N ASN A 379 -12.12 -2.57 7.98
CA ASN A 379 -13.56 -2.38 8.14
C ASN A 379 -14.27 -3.65 8.63
N CYS A 380 -13.99 -4.80 8.00
CA CYS A 380 -14.55 -6.08 8.44
C CYS A 380 -14.14 -6.42 9.88
N THR A 381 -12.89 -6.13 10.26
CA THR A 381 -12.37 -6.40 11.61
C THR A 381 -13.06 -5.53 12.65
N ILE A 382 -13.18 -4.23 12.40
CA ILE A 382 -13.85 -3.26 13.28
C ILE A 382 -15.35 -3.58 13.40
N LEU A 383 -16.02 -3.92 12.29
CA LEU A 383 -17.43 -4.28 12.29
C LEU A 383 -17.67 -5.52 13.15
N LYS A 384 -16.84 -6.57 13.00
CA LYS A 384 -16.93 -7.79 13.81
C LYS A 384 -16.73 -7.53 15.30
N SER A 385 -15.73 -6.73 15.69
CA SER A 385 -15.50 -6.41 17.11
C SER A 385 -16.67 -5.61 17.69
N SER A 386 -17.16 -4.62 16.94
CA SER A 386 -18.27 -3.77 17.36
C SER A 386 -19.57 -4.57 17.55
N ILE A 387 -19.87 -5.52 16.65
CA ILE A 387 -21.03 -6.42 16.82
C ILE A 387 -20.88 -7.31 18.06
N LYS A 388 -19.66 -7.79 18.36
CA LYS A 388 -19.40 -8.59 19.56
C LYS A 388 -19.62 -7.77 20.84
N GLU A 389 -19.24 -6.49 20.84
CA GLU A 389 -19.46 -5.57 21.96
C GLU A 389 -20.94 -5.21 22.15
N LEU A 390 -21.66 -4.92 21.05
CA LEU A 390 -23.10 -4.64 21.07
C LEU A 390 -23.88 -5.79 21.73
N ARG A 391 -23.50 -7.04 21.44
CA ARG A 391 -24.11 -8.23 22.07
C ARG A 391 -23.82 -8.37 23.56
N LYS A 392 -22.67 -7.89 24.03
CA LYS A 392 -22.25 -8.01 25.44
C LYS A 392 -22.87 -6.93 26.32
N THR A 393 -23.04 -5.74 25.76
CA THR A 393 -23.39 -4.54 26.53
C THR A 393 -24.89 -4.35 26.70
N GLY A 394 -25.73 -5.09 25.96
CA GLY A 394 -27.19 -4.94 26.03
C GLY A 394 -27.66 -3.51 25.72
N LEU A 395 -26.80 -2.72 25.04
CA LEU A 395 -27.11 -1.33 24.69
C LEU A 395 -28.40 -1.30 23.88
N LYS A 396 -29.24 -0.29 24.15
CA LYS A 396 -30.56 -0.01 23.53
C LYS A 396 -30.57 0.15 21.99
N MET A 397 -29.59 -0.37 21.25
CA MET A 397 -29.71 -0.67 19.81
C MET A 397 -30.47 -1.98 19.53
N GLU A 398 -30.82 -2.76 20.56
CA GLU A 398 -31.72 -3.91 20.45
C GLU A 398 -33.13 -3.55 19.97
N ALA A 399 -33.53 -2.27 20.02
CA ALA A 399 -34.78 -1.82 19.40
C ALA A 399 -34.73 -1.77 17.86
N VAL A 400 -33.55 -1.93 17.26
CA VAL A 400 -33.31 -1.65 15.82
C VAL A 400 -32.69 -2.82 15.06
N LEU A 401 -31.78 -3.58 15.66
CA LEU A 401 -31.16 -4.76 15.04
C LEU A 401 -31.43 -5.99 15.89
N ASP A 402 -32.23 -6.91 15.38
CA ASP A 402 -32.45 -8.18 16.06
C ASP A 402 -31.16 -9.03 16.11
N ARG A 403 -31.10 -9.97 17.05
CA ARG A 403 -29.94 -10.84 17.23
C ARG A 403 -29.65 -11.68 15.97
N SER A 404 -30.67 -11.99 15.18
CA SER A 404 -30.58 -12.73 13.92
C SER A 404 -29.79 -11.97 12.86
N LEU A 405 -30.11 -10.69 12.65
CA LEU A 405 -29.43 -9.81 11.71
C LEU A 405 -28.01 -9.52 12.14
N LEU A 406 -27.76 -9.28 13.43
CA LEU A 406 -26.39 -9.16 13.95
C LEU A 406 -25.57 -10.43 13.70
N ASN A 407 -26.19 -11.62 13.71
CA ASN A 407 -25.53 -12.87 13.32
C ASN A 407 -25.23 -12.93 11.83
N ARG A 408 -26.18 -12.51 10.98
CA ARG A 408 -25.99 -12.43 9.52
C ARG A 408 -24.87 -11.47 9.15
N ILE A 409 -24.83 -10.27 9.74
CA ILE A 409 -23.78 -9.29 9.48
C ILE A 409 -22.40 -9.82 9.91
N ASN A 410 -22.29 -10.42 11.10
CA ASN A 410 -21.02 -10.99 11.55
C ASN A 410 -20.57 -12.19 10.71
N ALA A 411 -21.51 -13.02 10.23
CA ALA A 411 -21.22 -14.11 9.30
C ALA A 411 -20.73 -13.56 7.95
N PHE A 412 -21.43 -12.55 7.42
CA PHE A 412 -21.05 -11.88 6.18
C PHE A 412 -19.65 -11.27 6.28
N ALA A 413 -19.36 -10.47 7.31
CA ALA A 413 -18.02 -9.86 7.49
C ALA A 413 -16.89 -10.90 7.66
N ARG A 414 -17.17 -12.09 8.21
CA ARG A 414 -16.19 -13.20 8.26
C ARG A 414 -15.99 -13.81 6.88
N ALA A 415 -17.06 -14.02 6.14
CA ALA A 415 -16.99 -14.57 4.79
C ALA A 415 -16.28 -13.60 3.83
N SER A 416 -16.54 -12.30 3.94
CA SER A 416 -15.87 -11.26 3.13
C SER A 416 -14.36 -11.28 3.31
N LEU A 417 -13.87 -11.37 4.55
CA LEU A 417 -12.44 -11.54 4.81
C LEU A 417 -11.88 -12.83 4.19
N LYS A 418 -12.61 -13.94 4.30
CA LYS A 418 -12.18 -15.22 3.73
C LYS A 418 -12.07 -15.13 2.21
N ILE A 419 -13.04 -14.50 1.55
CA ILE A 419 -13.09 -14.34 0.09
C ILE A 419 -12.02 -13.34 -0.39
N PHE A 420 -11.78 -12.27 0.35
CA PHE A 420 -10.75 -11.28 0.04
C PHE A 420 -9.34 -11.90 -0.06
N TYR A 421 -9.04 -12.91 0.76
CA TYR A 421 -7.75 -13.62 0.75
C TYR A 421 -7.72 -14.86 -0.15
N LEU A 422 -8.76 -15.13 -0.94
CA LEU A 422 -8.73 -16.26 -1.87
C LEU A 422 -7.74 -15.97 -3.01
N ASP A 423 -6.81 -16.89 -3.20
CA ASP A 423 -5.97 -16.90 -4.39
C ASP A 423 -6.71 -17.60 -5.54
N THR A 424 -7.21 -16.81 -6.48
CA THR A 424 -7.94 -17.32 -7.65
C THR A 424 -7.03 -17.90 -8.73
N SER A 425 -5.70 -17.83 -8.57
CA SER A 425 -4.72 -18.32 -9.55
C SER A 425 -4.32 -19.80 -9.38
N LEU A 426 -4.58 -20.39 -8.20
CA LEU A 426 -3.98 -21.69 -7.81
C LEU A 426 -4.94 -22.86 -7.56
N GLU A 427 -6.25 -22.78 -7.83
CA GLU A 427 -7.17 -23.87 -7.46
C GLU A 427 -8.14 -24.31 -8.57
N ALA A 428 -7.63 -25.03 -9.58
CA ALA A 428 -8.44 -25.74 -10.56
C ALA A 428 -9.31 -26.87 -9.95
N LYS A 429 -8.93 -27.41 -8.79
CA LYS A 429 -9.59 -28.60 -8.21
C LYS A 429 -10.84 -28.29 -7.36
N ASN A 430 -11.06 -27.04 -6.96
CA ASN A 430 -12.19 -26.66 -6.09
C ASN A 430 -13.01 -25.47 -6.61
N ALA A 431 -12.80 -25.05 -7.86
CA ALA A 431 -13.40 -23.83 -8.41
C ALA A 431 -14.93 -23.76 -8.24
N GLU A 432 -15.65 -24.88 -8.46
CA GLU A 432 -17.10 -24.97 -8.29
C GLU A 432 -17.54 -24.76 -6.84
N LYS A 433 -16.87 -25.40 -5.87
CA LYS A 433 -17.16 -25.21 -4.43
C LYS A 433 -16.89 -23.78 -3.98
N ILE A 434 -15.86 -23.14 -4.52
CA ILE A 434 -15.52 -21.75 -4.21
C ILE A 434 -16.58 -20.83 -4.83
N ALA A 435 -16.96 -21.05 -6.09
CA ALA A 435 -18.01 -20.31 -6.76
C ALA A 435 -19.34 -20.39 -5.99
N ASP A 436 -19.74 -21.60 -5.57
CA ASP A 436 -20.93 -21.79 -4.73
C ASP A 436 -20.85 -21.05 -3.40
N TYR A 437 -19.67 -21.08 -2.76
CA TYR A 437 -19.44 -20.34 -1.52
C TYR A 437 -19.55 -18.82 -1.73
N VAL A 438 -18.98 -18.28 -2.81
CA VAL A 438 -19.07 -16.85 -3.15
C VAL A 438 -20.52 -16.48 -3.46
N LYS A 439 -21.23 -17.23 -4.31
CA LYS A 439 -22.65 -17.00 -4.64
C LYS A 439 -23.55 -17.10 -3.41
N ALA A 440 -23.31 -18.05 -2.51
CA ALA A 440 -24.05 -18.16 -1.24
C ALA A 440 -23.88 -16.92 -0.36
N ASN A 441 -22.66 -16.38 -0.28
CA ASN A 441 -22.39 -15.16 0.49
C ASN A 441 -22.90 -13.89 -0.22
N ALA A 442 -22.94 -13.86 -1.54
CA ALA A 442 -23.59 -12.78 -2.30
C ALA A 442 -25.11 -12.74 -2.02
N ARG A 443 -25.78 -13.91 -1.99
CA ARG A 443 -27.20 -14.02 -1.57
C ARG A 443 -27.41 -13.55 -0.13
N LEU A 444 -26.46 -13.82 0.77
CA LEU A 444 -26.50 -13.29 2.14
C LEU A 444 -26.37 -11.76 2.14
N GLY A 445 -25.44 -11.21 1.36
CA GLY A 445 -25.26 -9.77 1.16
C GLY A 445 -26.55 -9.09 0.69
N LEU A 446 -27.19 -9.62 -0.37
CA LEU A 446 -28.48 -9.13 -0.87
C LEU A 446 -29.58 -9.13 0.19
N LYS A 447 -29.64 -10.16 1.05
CA LYS A 447 -30.60 -10.19 2.16
C LYS A 447 -30.35 -9.08 3.19
N ILE A 448 -29.09 -8.69 3.41
CA ILE A 448 -28.73 -7.60 4.32
C ILE A 448 -29.04 -6.25 3.66
N CYS A 449 -28.77 -6.08 2.35
CA CYS A 449 -29.12 -4.87 1.62
C CYS A 449 -30.62 -4.56 1.71
N LYS A 450 -31.48 -5.56 1.46
CA LYS A 450 -32.94 -5.42 1.59
C LYS A 450 -33.39 -4.90 2.95
N PHE A 451 -32.73 -5.34 4.03
CA PHE A 451 -33.02 -4.85 5.38
C PHE A 451 -32.66 -3.36 5.55
N LEU A 452 -31.53 -2.93 4.98
CA LEU A 452 -31.11 -1.54 5.07
C LEU A 452 -32.00 -0.60 4.24
N ILE A 453 -32.60 -1.11 3.16
CA ILE A 453 -33.56 -0.36 2.32
C ILE A 453 -34.95 -0.31 2.96
N SER A 454 -35.43 -1.40 3.57
CA SER A 454 -36.79 -1.50 4.11
C SER A 454 -37.04 -0.70 5.40
N ARG A 455 -36.17 0.27 5.70
CA ARG A 455 -36.19 1.07 6.93
C ARG A 455 -36.55 2.54 6.71
N ASP A 456 -36.73 2.92 5.45
CA ASP A 456 -37.60 4.03 5.04
C ASP A 456 -39.07 3.60 5.16
#